data_AF-A0AAN9AAZ0-F1
#
_entry.id   AF-A0AAN9AAZ0-F1
#
_cell.length_a   1.000
_cell.length_b   1.000
_cell.length_c   1.000
_cell.angle_alpha   90.00
_cell.angle_beta   90.00
_cell.angle_gamma   90.00
#
_symmetry.space_group_name_H-M   'P 1'
#
loop_
_entity.id
_entity.type
_entity.pdbx_description
1 polymer ?
#
loop_
_entity_poly.entity_id
_entity_poly.type
_entity_poly.pdbx_seq_one_letter_code
_entity_poly.pdbx_strand_id
1 'polypeptide(L)'
;VNLTCPEGYAFSDYNTSLTLQCQADSNWTSVDAYNIICRMITWEKPAAPNGSLDENVSPPYWEGTRLNYTCPTNSLSKSGENATSALFNGTGWIFDDPLFACFNVCGPPPTAESFVKNITNGAAGVEGDEIMFECLGGFETSVTNITTSCSATKWTPDVIPKCLMCPTDPPIAPATVSITDWNGIASYGANVTYTCHGKFKDGTSVVIVTCEEGNWTMDEIPVCI
;
A
#
# COMPACT_ATOMS: atom_id res chain seq x y z
N VAL A 1 45.58 0.68 43.42
CA VAL A 1 45.31 -0.30 42.34
C VAL A 1 44.61 0.43 41.22
N ASN A 2 45.03 0.25 39.97
CA ASN A 2 44.34 0.83 38.83
C ASN A 2 43.56 -0.29 38.12
N LEU A 3 42.26 -0.11 37.98
CA LEU A 3 41.38 -0.98 37.21
C LEU A 3 41.17 -0.35 35.85
N THR A 4 41.32 -1.12 34.78
CA THR A 4 41.13 -0.65 33.41
C THR A 4 40.15 -1.55 32.68
N CYS A 5 39.15 -0.96 32.04
CA CYS A 5 38.21 -1.69 31.20
C CYS A 5 38.86 -2.07 29.86
N PRO A 6 38.45 -3.20 29.27
CA PRO A 6 38.77 -3.55 27.90
C PRO A 6 38.28 -2.50 26.89
N GLU A 7 38.79 -2.53 25.67
CA GLU A 7 38.33 -1.66 24.58
C GLU A 7 36.82 -1.82 24.34
N GLY A 8 36.11 -0.69 24.20
CA GLY A 8 34.65 -0.64 24.06
C GLY A 8 33.86 -0.79 25.36
N TYR A 9 34.53 -0.97 26.51
CA TYR A 9 33.88 -1.02 27.82
C TYR A 9 34.20 0.20 28.67
N ALA A 10 33.25 0.62 29.50
CA ALA A 10 33.41 1.70 30.47
C ALA A 10 32.78 1.35 31.82
N PHE A 11 33.25 2.02 32.87
CA PHE A 11 32.59 2.06 34.18
C PHE A 11 31.34 2.96 34.12
N SER A 12 30.53 2.95 35.18
CA SER A 12 29.27 3.69 35.26
C SER A 12 29.40 5.22 35.09
N ASP A 13 30.61 5.76 35.30
CA ASP A 13 30.96 7.16 35.12
C ASP A 13 31.52 7.48 33.71
N TYR A 14 31.43 6.51 32.79
CA TYR A 14 31.94 6.56 31.42
C TYR A 14 33.47 6.60 31.28
N ASN A 15 34.20 6.41 32.38
CA ASN A 15 35.65 6.28 32.33
C ASN A 15 36.07 4.84 32.00
N THR A 16 37.25 4.70 31.39
CA THR A 16 37.87 3.40 31.10
C THR A 16 38.89 2.97 32.16
N SER A 17 39.23 3.86 33.10
CA SER A 17 40.16 3.56 34.18
C SER A 17 39.68 4.11 35.52
N LEU A 18 39.78 3.31 36.58
CA LEU A 18 39.42 3.66 37.95
C LEU A 18 40.59 3.34 38.90
N THR A 19 41.08 4.35 39.60
CA THR A 19 42.16 4.17 40.58
C THR A 19 41.60 4.05 42.00
N LEU A 20 41.82 2.89 42.62
CA LEU A 20 41.57 2.64 44.03
C LEU A 20 42.82 2.98 44.84
N GLN A 21 42.66 3.79 45.89
CA GLN A 21 43.73 4.22 46.79
C GLN A 21 43.53 3.64 48.19
N CYS A 22 44.63 3.29 48.86
CA CYS A 22 44.62 2.95 50.28
C CYS A 22 44.61 4.26 51.08
N GLN A 23 43.62 4.41 51.96
CA GLN A 23 43.42 5.58 52.81
C GLN A 23 44.25 5.48 54.09
N ALA A 24 44.39 6.60 54.80
CA ALA A 24 45.22 6.70 56.02
C ALA A 24 44.73 5.80 57.18
N ASP A 25 43.48 5.36 57.13
CA ASP A 25 42.86 4.42 58.06
C ASP A 25 43.15 2.94 57.71
N SER A 26 44.03 2.69 56.73
CA SER A 26 44.34 1.36 56.20
C SER A 26 43.19 0.67 55.44
N ASN A 27 42.12 1.39 55.11
CA ASN A 27 41.05 0.89 54.24
C ASN A 27 41.25 1.32 52.79
N TRP A 28 40.75 0.53 51.84
CA TRP A 28 40.66 0.94 50.45
C TRP A 28 39.53 1.94 50.24
N THR A 29 39.63 2.76 49.20
CA THR A 29 38.54 3.64 48.77
C THR A 29 37.27 2.81 48.57
N SER A 30 36.23 3.07 49.36
CA SER A 30 34.96 2.37 49.25
C SER A 30 34.26 2.83 47.96
N VAL A 31 34.21 1.94 46.97
CA VAL A 31 33.47 2.15 45.73
C VAL A 31 32.39 1.08 45.66
N ASP A 32 31.18 1.47 45.26
CA ASP A 32 30.09 0.51 45.05
C ASP A 32 30.51 -0.56 44.05
N ALA A 33 30.24 -1.83 44.38
CA ALA A 33 30.55 -2.96 43.51
C ALA A 33 29.91 -2.83 42.12
N TYR A 34 28.79 -2.13 42.01
CA TYR A 34 28.13 -1.84 40.74
C TYR A 34 28.93 -0.87 39.85
N ASN A 35 29.65 0.08 40.45
CA ASN A 35 30.40 1.12 39.73
C ASN A 35 31.75 0.62 39.19
N ILE A 36 32.21 -0.54 39.65
CA ILE A 36 33.46 -1.17 39.20
C ILE A 36 33.22 -2.27 38.16
N ILE A 37 31.99 -2.43 37.66
CA ILE A 37 31.66 -3.37 36.58
C ILE A 37 31.81 -2.64 35.24
N CYS A 38 32.74 -3.13 34.42
CA CYS A 38 32.88 -2.68 33.04
C CYS A 38 31.68 -3.16 32.21
N ARG A 39 31.08 -2.25 31.45
CA ARG A 39 29.97 -2.55 30.52
C ARG A 39 30.27 -1.99 29.15
N MET A 40 29.76 -2.68 28.13
CA MET A 40 29.99 -2.30 26.75
C MET A 40 29.20 -1.04 26.42
N ILE A 41 29.85 -0.10 25.73
CA ILE A 41 29.26 1.14 25.24
C ILE A 41 29.62 1.40 23.79
N THR A 42 28.79 2.20 23.14
CA THR A 42 29.16 2.88 21.89
C THR A 42 28.77 4.35 21.96
N TRP A 43 29.54 5.18 21.28
CA TRP A 43 29.24 6.61 21.06
C TRP A 43 28.51 6.85 19.74
N GLU A 44 28.50 5.83 18.88
CA GLU A 44 27.95 5.91 17.53
C GLU A 44 26.52 5.36 17.48
N LYS A 45 25.63 6.19 16.93
CA LYS A 45 24.25 5.83 16.60
C LYS A 45 24.22 5.15 15.23
N PRO A 46 23.34 4.17 14.96
CA PRO A 46 23.24 3.61 13.63
C PRO A 46 22.60 4.64 12.70
N ALA A 47 22.86 4.51 11.40
CA ALA A 47 22.20 5.34 10.40
C ALA A 47 20.68 5.16 10.51
N ALA A 48 19.94 6.26 10.52
CA ALA A 48 18.49 6.21 10.56
C ALA A 48 17.96 5.53 9.28
N PRO A 49 16.95 4.65 9.40
CA PRO A 49 16.22 4.15 8.25
C PRO A 49 15.70 5.27 7.34
N ASN A 50 15.58 5.01 6.04
CA ASN A 50 15.23 6.04 5.07
C ASN A 50 13.88 6.71 5.42
N GLY A 51 13.87 8.05 5.44
CA GLY A 51 12.69 8.85 5.74
C GLY A 51 12.20 8.79 7.19
N SER A 52 12.87 8.06 8.09
CA SER A 52 12.48 7.99 9.51
C SER A 52 13.05 9.13 10.35
N LEU A 53 12.36 9.45 11.43
CA LEU A 53 12.79 10.34 12.49
C LEU A 53 13.37 9.52 13.64
N ASP A 54 14.50 9.95 14.15
CA ASP A 54 15.21 9.28 15.21
C ASP A 54 14.87 9.87 16.59
N GLU A 55 14.88 9.02 17.62
CA GLU A 55 14.69 9.50 18.99
C GLU A 55 15.90 10.34 19.45
N ASN A 56 15.64 11.43 20.18
CA ASN A 56 16.67 12.31 20.77
C ASN A 56 17.30 11.68 22.03
N VAL A 57 17.89 10.50 21.88
CA VAL A 57 18.71 9.86 22.91
C VAL A 57 20.17 10.24 22.64
N SER A 58 20.81 10.91 23.60
CA SER A 58 22.23 11.27 23.49
C SER A 58 23.13 10.09 23.88
N PRO A 59 24.31 9.93 23.25
CA PRO A 59 25.31 8.95 23.65
C PRO A 59 25.84 9.22 25.08
N PRO A 60 26.49 8.23 25.72
CA PRO A 60 26.80 6.89 25.19
C PRO A 60 25.65 5.89 25.33
N TYR A 61 25.64 4.89 24.45
CA TYR A 61 24.64 3.84 24.42
C TYR A 61 25.21 2.55 25.02
N TRP A 62 24.64 2.11 26.14
CA TRP A 62 24.98 0.83 26.76
C TRP A 62 24.44 -0.36 25.97
N GLU A 63 25.08 -1.53 26.08
CA GLU A 63 24.50 -2.80 25.62
C GLU A 63 23.07 -2.97 26.17
N GLY A 64 22.15 -3.36 25.29
CA GLY A 64 20.72 -3.46 25.61
C GLY A 64 19.93 -2.17 25.34
N THR A 65 20.59 -1.05 25.03
CA THR A 65 19.89 0.18 24.60
C THR A 65 19.07 -0.09 23.34
N ARG A 66 17.81 0.35 23.36
CA ARG A 66 16.94 0.38 22.18
C ARG A 66 16.72 1.82 21.74
N LEU A 67 16.88 2.08 20.46
CA LEU A 67 16.55 3.34 19.83
C LEU A 67 15.32 3.15 18.96
N ASN A 68 14.33 4.01 19.14
CA ASN A 68 13.12 3.99 18.33
C ASN A 68 13.26 4.94 17.14
N TYR A 69 12.71 4.52 16.01
CA TYR A 69 12.63 5.27 14.78
C TYR A 69 11.17 5.33 14.37
N THR A 70 10.68 6.52 14.05
CA THR A 70 9.26 6.73 13.72
C THR A 70 9.13 7.38 12.36
N CYS A 71 8.08 7.02 11.64
CA CYS A 71 7.75 7.69 10.39
C CYS A 71 7.15 9.09 10.67
N PRO A 72 7.53 10.11 9.91
CA PRO A 72 6.85 11.41 9.91
C PRO A 72 5.34 11.27 9.70
N THR A 73 4.58 12.31 10.04
CA THR A 73 3.14 12.37 9.80
C THR A 73 2.79 12.06 8.34
N ASN A 74 1.76 11.24 8.12
CA ASN A 74 1.33 10.75 6.80
C ASN A 74 2.39 9.92 6.05
N SER A 75 3.25 9.19 6.78
CA SER A 75 4.14 8.19 6.20
C SER A 75 4.12 6.88 6.98
N LEU A 76 4.32 5.76 6.30
CA LEU A 76 4.33 4.40 6.84
C LEU A 76 5.37 3.54 6.12
N SER A 77 5.74 2.41 6.71
CA SER A 77 6.51 1.38 6.04
C SER A 77 5.68 0.64 4.98
N LYS A 78 6.35 -0.14 4.12
CA LYS A 78 5.69 -1.03 3.16
C LYS A 78 4.79 -2.09 3.82
N SER A 79 5.06 -2.45 5.08
CA SER A 79 4.22 -3.35 5.89
C SER A 79 3.08 -2.63 6.63
N GLY A 80 3.02 -1.30 6.56
CA GLY A 80 2.01 -0.49 7.27
C GLY A 80 2.38 -0.13 8.70
N GLU A 81 3.63 -0.35 9.11
CA GLU A 81 4.14 0.04 10.41
C GLU A 81 4.57 1.52 10.41
N ASN A 82 4.37 2.21 11.52
CA ASN A 82 4.76 3.61 11.68
C ASN A 82 6.09 3.77 12.45
N ALA A 83 6.69 2.69 12.93
CA ALA A 83 7.90 2.72 13.74
C ALA A 83 8.67 1.40 13.67
N THR A 84 9.97 1.47 13.93
CA THR A 84 10.85 0.31 14.16
C THR A 84 11.82 0.63 15.29
N SER A 85 12.54 -0.38 15.79
CA SER A 85 13.57 -0.19 16.81
C SER A 85 14.90 -0.84 16.43
N ALA A 86 15.99 -0.30 16.96
CA ALA A 86 17.32 -0.87 16.85
C ALA A 86 17.90 -1.17 18.24
N LEU A 87 18.39 -2.38 18.44
CA LEU A 87 19.03 -2.86 19.67
C LEU A 87 20.55 -2.84 19.53
N PHE A 88 21.24 -2.19 20.47
CA PHE A 88 22.69 -2.35 20.58
C PHE A 88 23.02 -3.64 21.32
N ASN A 89 23.64 -4.61 20.63
CA ASN A 89 23.97 -5.92 21.19
C ASN A 89 25.40 -6.00 21.76
N GLY A 90 26.07 -4.86 21.94
CA GLY A 90 27.46 -4.77 22.37
C GLY A 90 28.49 -4.74 21.23
N THR A 91 28.20 -5.37 20.09
CA THR A 91 29.08 -5.35 18.90
C THR A 91 28.59 -4.40 17.80
N GLY A 92 27.29 -4.15 17.74
CA GLY A 92 26.66 -3.33 16.72
C GLY A 92 25.17 -3.20 16.95
N TRP A 93 24.51 -2.51 16.02
CA TRP A 93 23.07 -2.26 16.07
C TRP A 93 22.31 -3.26 15.22
N ILE A 94 21.26 -3.85 15.80
CA ILE A 94 20.36 -4.80 15.14
C ILE A 94 18.98 -4.15 15.04
N PHE A 95 18.49 -3.92 13.82
CA PHE A 95 17.13 -3.45 13.58
C PHE A 95 16.13 -4.60 13.68
N ASP A 96 14.97 -4.35 14.30
CA ASP A 96 13.85 -5.30 14.34
C ASP A 96 13.30 -5.54 12.92
N ASP A 97 13.23 -4.49 12.09
CA ASP A 97 12.97 -4.58 10.65
C ASP A 97 14.16 -4.00 9.85
N PRO A 98 15.03 -4.87 9.27
CA PRO A 98 16.18 -4.44 8.48
C PRO A 98 15.83 -3.71 7.17
N LEU A 99 14.60 -3.84 6.68
CA LEU A 99 14.13 -3.21 5.44
C LEU A 99 13.19 -2.04 5.71
N PHE A 100 13.10 -1.60 6.97
CA PHE A 100 12.25 -0.48 7.35
C PHE A 100 12.63 0.78 6.57
N ALA A 101 11.63 1.43 5.99
CA ALA A 101 11.75 2.71 5.32
C ALA A 101 10.38 3.37 5.31
N CYS A 102 10.34 4.68 5.51
CA CYS A 102 9.09 5.43 5.53
C CYS A 102 8.77 5.97 4.13
N PHE A 103 7.54 5.74 3.70
CA PHE A 103 6.99 6.17 2.44
C PHE A 103 5.73 7.00 2.68
N ASN A 104 5.48 7.98 1.83
CA ASN A 104 4.25 8.78 1.95
C ASN A 104 3.02 7.89 1.78
N VAL A 105 2.03 8.08 2.64
CA VAL A 105 0.73 7.42 2.53
C VAL A 105 -0.13 8.21 1.57
N CYS A 106 -0.83 7.53 0.67
CA CYS A 106 -1.86 8.16 -0.13
C CYS A 106 -3.15 8.38 0.68
N GLY A 107 -4.02 9.25 0.17
CA GLY A 107 -5.40 9.28 0.65
C GLY A 107 -6.10 7.91 0.55
N PRO A 108 -7.35 7.79 1.02
CA PRO A 108 -8.12 6.57 0.82
C PRO A 108 -8.13 6.19 -0.67
N PRO A 109 -7.92 4.91 -1.01
CA PRO A 109 -7.99 4.46 -2.40
C PRO A 109 -9.40 4.65 -2.97
N PRO A 110 -9.53 4.71 -4.31
CA PRO A 110 -10.84 4.70 -4.96
C PRO A 110 -11.65 3.49 -4.49
N THR A 111 -12.92 3.73 -4.14
CA THR A 111 -13.79 2.65 -3.67
C THR A 111 -14.32 1.87 -4.86
N ALA A 112 -14.21 0.55 -4.84
CA ALA A 112 -14.78 -0.30 -5.89
C ALA A 112 -16.31 -0.16 -5.93
N GLU A 113 -16.86 0.10 -7.13
CA GLU A 113 -18.30 0.06 -7.38
C GLU A 113 -18.84 -1.37 -7.45
N SER A 114 -20.17 -1.51 -7.51
CA SER A 114 -20.83 -2.81 -7.73
C SER A 114 -20.23 -3.53 -8.93
N PHE A 115 -20.01 -4.83 -8.78
CA PHE A 115 -19.46 -5.70 -9.83
C PHE A 115 -18.02 -5.39 -10.26
N VAL A 116 -17.29 -4.55 -9.51
CA VAL A 116 -15.84 -4.36 -9.61
C VAL A 116 -15.15 -5.18 -8.51
N LYS A 117 -14.12 -5.95 -8.86
CA LYS A 117 -13.16 -6.53 -7.91
C LYS A 117 -11.89 -5.69 -7.86
N ASN A 118 -11.33 -5.53 -6.67
CA ASN A 118 -10.03 -4.92 -6.43
C ASN A 118 -8.96 -6.00 -6.23
N ILE A 119 -7.90 -5.91 -7.00
CA ILE A 119 -6.72 -6.76 -6.89
C ILE A 119 -5.58 -5.85 -6.42
N THR A 120 -5.27 -5.92 -5.13
CA THR A 120 -4.28 -5.04 -4.50
C THR A 120 -2.90 -5.69 -4.52
N ASN A 121 -1.92 -4.97 -5.07
CA ASN A 121 -0.49 -5.27 -4.92
C ASN A 121 0.12 -4.24 -3.96
N GLY A 122 0.31 -4.65 -2.70
CA GLY A 122 0.66 -3.76 -1.58
C GLY A 122 -0.41 -3.82 -0.49
N ALA A 123 -0.08 -3.46 0.74
CA ALA A 123 -0.99 -3.62 1.88
C ALA A 123 -1.24 -2.31 2.65
N ALA A 124 -0.41 -1.29 2.46
CA ALA A 124 -0.35 -0.13 3.35
C ALA A 124 -0.86 1.17 2.70
N GLY A 125 -1.09 1.19 1.37
CA GLY A 125 -1.49 2.39 0.65
C GLY A 125 -0.37 3.43 0.63
N VAL A 126 0.88 2.96 0.62
CA VAL A 126 2.07 3.81 0.57
C VAL A 126 2.56 3.99 -0.86
N GLU A 127 3.41 4.99 -1.07
CA GLU A 127 3.98 5.31 -2.37
C GLU A 127 4.54 4.07 -3.10
N GLY A 128 4.08 3.86 -4.34
CA GLY A 128 4.38 2.68 -5.17
C GLY A 128 3.46 1.49 -4.97
N ASP A 129 2.47 1.54 -4.07
CA ASP A 129 1.40 0.53 -4.00
C ASP A 129 0.45 0.68 -5.20
N GLU A 130 -0.08 -0.44 -5.68
CA GLU A 130 -0.97 -0.48 -6.85
C GLU A 130 -2.25 -1.25 -6.54
N ILE A 131 -3.36 -0.77 -7.10
CA ILE A 131 -4.65 -1.45 -7.08
C ILE A 131 -5.10 -1.59 -8.53
N MET A 132 -5.35 -2.83 -8.94
CA MET A 132 -5.98 -3.12 -10.22
C MET A 132 -7.47 -3.34 -10.01
N PHE A 133 -8.29 -2.58 -10.72
CA PHE A 133 -9.73 -2.76 -10.78
C PHE A 133 -10.11 -3.52 -12.03
N GLU A 134 -10.91 -4.56 -11.85
CA GLU A 134 -11.40 -5.43 -12.92
C GLU A 134 -12.87 -5.75 -12.65
N CYS A 135 -13.68 -5.93 -13.69
CA CYS A 135 -15.06 -6.37 -13.50
C CYS A 135 -15.17 -7.85 -13.12
N LEU A 136 -16.24 -8.17 -12.40
CA LEU A 136 -16.65 -9.55 -12.19
C LEU A 136 -17.07 -10.17 -13.54
N GLY A 137 -16.90 -11.49 -13.68
CA GLY A 137 -17.26 -12.20 -14.90
C GLY A 137 -18.74 -12.00 -15.26
N GLY A 138 -19.03 -11.77 -16.54
CA GLY A 138 -20.37 -11.46 -17.04
C GLY A 138 -20.68 -9.96 -17.14
N PHE A 139 -19.77 -9.10 -16.71
CA PHE A 139 -19.84 -7.65 -16.87
C PHE A 139 -18.72 -7.17 -17.78
N GLU A 140 -19.03 -6.26 -18.71
CA GLU A 140 -18.05 -5.66 -19.61
C GLU A 140 -17.93 -4.15 -19.34
N THR A 141 -16.75 -3.60 -19.66
CA THR A 141 -16.42 -2.18 -19.47
C THR A 141 -16.09 -1.54 -20.80
N SER A 142 -16.29 -0.23 -20.92
CA SER A 142 -15.67 0.57 -21.99
C SER A 142 -14.14 0.71 -21.84
N VAL A 143 -13.57 0.47 -20.64
CA VAL A 143 -12.14 0.60 -20.33
C VAL A 143 -11.63 -0.68 -19.67
N THR A 144 -10.84 -1.45 -20.41
CA THR A 144 -10.13 -2.64 -19.90
C THR A 144 -9.30 -2.27 -18.67
N ASN A 145 -9.48 -3.01 -17.57
CA ASN A 145 -8.69 -3.03 -16.32
C ASN A 145 -7.93 -1.73 -15.98
N ILE A 146 -8.41 -1.00 -14.98
CA ILE A 146 -7.76 0.24 -14.55
C ILE A 146 -6.83 -0.08 -13.38
N THR A 147 -5.53 0.17 -13.56
CA THR A 147 -4.57 0.17 -12.47
C THR A 147 -4.41 1.59 -11.95
N THR A 148 -4.67 1.78 -10.65
CA THR A 148 -4.35 3.01 -9.93
C THR A 148 -3.11 2.79 -9.08
N SER A 149 -2.20 3.76 -9.07
CA SER A 149 -0.98 3.71 -8.27
C SER A 149 -0.95 4.85 -7.27
N CYS A 150 -0.42 4.56 -6.08
CA CYS A 150 -0.17 5.57 -5.08
C CYS A 150 1.11 6.34 -5.42
N SER A 151 0.98 7.61 -5.79
CA SER A 151 2.10 8.50 -6.07
C SER A 151 1.84 9.90 -5.52
N ALA A 152 2.86 10.52 -4.93
CA ALA A 152 2.77 11.90 -4.41
C ALA A 152 1.52 12.14 -3.54
N THR A 153 1.24 11.22 -2.59
CA THR A 153 0.09 11.26 -1.65
C THR A 153 -1.30 11.05 -2.26
N LYS A 154 -1.40 10.74 -3.56
CA LYS A 154 -2.68 10.53 -4.26
C LYS A 154 -2.68 9.24 -5.06
N TRP A 155 -3.86 8.64 -5.18
CA TRP A 155 -4.08 7.55 -6.11
C TRP A 155 -4.33 8.11 -7.51
N THR A 156 -3.56 7.64 -8.49
CA THR A 156 -3.69 8.09 -9.87
C THR A 156 -3.64 6.93 -10.86
N PRO A 157 -4.56 6.87 -11.84
CA PRO A 157 -5.72 7.76 -11.97
C PRO A 157 -6.77 7.50 -10.86
N ASP A 158 -7.49 8.55 -10.47
CA ASP A 158 -8.61 8.48 -9.52
C ASP A 158 -9.92 8.18 -10.26
N VAL A 159 -9.91 7.08 -11.01
CA VAL A 159 -11.06 6.60 -11.78
C VAL A 159 -11.16 5.09 -11.65
N ILE A 160 -12.37 4.58 -11.64
CA ILE A 160 -12.68 3.16 -11.56
C ILE A 160 -13.47 2.74 -12.81
N PRO A 161 -13.35 1.47 -13.25
CA PRO A 161 -14.12 0.98 -14.38
C PRO A 161 -15.60 0.95 -14.01
N LYS A 162 -16.46 1.40 -14.93
CA LYS A 162 -17.90 1.20 -14.84
C LYS A 162 -18.23 -0.19 -15.39
N CYS A 163 -18.55 -1.12 -14.50
CA CYS A 163 -19.01 -2.46 -14.87
C CYS A 163 -20.49 -2.40 -15.21
N LEU A 164 -20.81 -2.54 -16.50
CA LEU A 164 -22.19 -2.48 -16.98
C LEU A 164 -22.62 -3.84 -17.50
N MET A 165 -23.89 -4.16 -17.27
CA MET A 165 -24.60 -5.28 -17.88
C MET A 165 -25.87 -4.74 -18.54
N CYS A 166 -26.27 -5.31 -19.69
CA CYS A 166 -27.63 -5.06 -20.18
C CYS A 166 -28.58 -5.96 -19.38
N PRO A 167 -29.58 -5.39 -18.67
CA PRO A 167 -30.42 -6.16 -17.76
C PRO A 167 -31.43 -7.05 -18.49
N THR A 168 -31.69 -6.81 -19.78
CA THR A 168 -32.71 -7.53 -20.55
C THR A 168 -32.25 -7.88 -21.96
N ASP A 169 -32.93 -8.87 -22.53
CA ASP A 169 -32.95 -9.13 -23.96
C ASP A 169 -33.24 -7.84 -24.76
N PRO A 170 -32.73 -7.75 -26.00
CA PRO A 170 -33.01 -6.62 -26.87
C PRO A 170 -34.52 -6.52 -27.14
N PRO A 171 -35.03 -5.34 -27.56
CA PRO A 171 -36.44 -5.13 -27.84
C PRO A 171 -37.06 -6.26 -28.67
N ILE A 172 -38.27 -6.70 -28.34
CA ILE A 172 -38.91 -7.84 -29.00
C ILE A 172 -39.29 -7.46 -30.44
N ALA A 173 -38.76 -8.18 -31.44
CA ALA A 173 -39.10 -7.98 -32.85
C ALA A 173 -40.57 -8.28 -33.16
N PRO A 174 -41.32 -7.37 -33.83
CA PRO A 174 -42.62 -7.70 -34.39
C PRO A 174 -42.45 -8.72 -35.52
N ALA A 175 -43.52 -9.46 -35.86
CA ALA A 175 -43.47 -10.56 -36.85
C ALA A 175 -42.96 -10.16 -38.25
N THR A 176 -42.95 -8.87 -38.59
CA THR A 176 -42.46 -8.32 -39.86
C THR A 176 -40.94 -8.07 -39.88
N VAL A 177 -40.27 -8.22 -38.74
CA VAL A 177 -38.84 -7.95 -38.54
C VAL A 177 -38.17 -9.23 -38.04
N SER A 178 -37.02 -9.57 -38.63
CA SER A 178 -36.20 -10.71 -38.22
C SER A 178 -34.94 -10.24 -37.49
N ILE A 179 -34.60 -10.92 -36.38
CA ILE A 179 -33.32 -10.77 -35.69
C ILE A 179 -32.38 -11.86 -36.22
N THR A 180 -31.22 -11.48 -36.75
CA THR A 180 -30.30 -12.44 -37.42
C THR A 180 -29.14 -12.90 -36.56
N ASP A 181 -28.65 -12.05 -35.64
CA ASP A 181 -27.33 -12.24 -35.02
C ASP A 181 -27.38 -12.33 -33.48
N TRP A 182 -28.58 -12.47 -32.90
CA TRP A 182 -28.73 -12.54 -31.44
C TRP A 182 -28.35 -13.92 -30.90
N ASN A 183 -27.35 -13.95 -30.02
CA ASN A 183 -26.83 -15.17 -29.39
C ASN A 183 -27.43 -15.44 -27.99
N GLY A 184 -28.38 -14.61 -27.52
CA GLY A 184 -28.98 -14.73 -26.19
C GLY A 184 -28.14 -14.13 -25.05
N ILE A 185 -27.09 -13.38 -25.35
CA ILE A 185 -26.18 -12.81 -24.34
C ILE A 185 -26.28 -11.28 -24.34
N ALA A 186 -26.90 -10.74 -23.29
CA ALA A 186 -27.04 -9.30 -23.09
C ALA A 186 -25.81 -8.72 -22.37
N SER A 187 -24.74 -8.45 -23.13
CA SER A 187 -23.53 -7.78 -22.64
C SER A 187 -23.42 -6.34 -23.14
N TYR A 188 -22.62 -5.51 -22.46
CA TYR A 188 -22.30 -4.16 -22.90
C TYR A 188 -21.58 -4.19 -24.26
N GLY A 189 -22.00 -3.35 -25.21
CA GLY A 189 -21.48 -3.35 -26.57
C GLY A 189 -22.00 -4.49 -27.46
N ALA A 190 -22.89 -5.35 -26.96
CA ALA A 190 -23.58 -6.33 -27.79
C ALA A 190 -24.39 -5.64 -28.88
N ASN A 191 -24.30 -6.16 -30.11
CA ASN A 191 -25.01 -5.65 -31.28
C ASN A 191 -26.06 -6.66 -31.75
N VAL A 192 -27.26 -6.16 -32.01
CA VAL A 192 -28.39 -6.93 -32.52
C VAL A 192 -28.87 -6.30 -33.82
N THR A 193 -28.82 -7.09 -34.88
CA THR A 193 -29.24 -6.66 -36.21
C THR A 193 -30.71 -6.99 -36.41
N TYR A 194 -31.52 -5.95 -36.66
CA TYR A 194 -32.92 -6.06 -37.04
C TYR A 194 -33.06 -5.84 -38.54
N THR A 195 -33.64 -6.83 -39.22
CA THR A 195 -33.87 -6.78 -40.67
C THR A 195 -35.36 -6.78 -40.98
N CYS A 196 -35.80 -5.82 -41.80
CA CYS A 196 -37.17 -5.77 -42.29
C CYS A 196 -37.29 -6.52 -43.62
N HIS A 197 -38.36 -7.31 -43.80
CA HIS A 197 -38.63 -7.98 -45.08
C HIS A 197 -38.96 -7.01 -46.23
N GLY A 198 -39.29 -5.75 -45.92
CA GLY A 198 -39.46 -4.64 -46.85
C GLY A 198 -38.47 -3.51 -46.54
N LYS A 199 -39.01 -2.35 -46.19
CA LYS A 199 -38.21 -1.23 -45.66
C LYS A 199 -38.79 -0.77 -44.33
N PHE A 200 -37.94 -0.23 -43.46
CA PHE A 200 -38.39 0.59 -42.35
C PHE A 200 -38.92 1.93 -42.87
N LYS A 201 -39.70 2.65 -42.05
CA LYS A 201 -40.23 3.98 -42.38
C LYS A 201 -39.17 5.01 -42.79
N ASP A 202 -37.94 4.85 -42.31
CA ASP A 202 -36.79 5.68 -42.66
C ASP A 202 -36.09 5.25 -43.98
N GLY A 203 -36.66 4.27 -44.70
CA GLY A 203 -36.17 3.81 -46.00
C GLY A 203 -35.02 2.81 -45.96
N THR A 204 -34.46 2.53 -44.77
CA THR A 204 -33.46 1.47 -44.53
C THR A 204 -34.13 0.08 -44.48
N SER A 205 -33.37 -1.00 -44.65
CA SER A 205 -33.86 -2.37 -44.45
C SER A 205 -33.21 -3.07 -43.26
N VAL A 206 -32.19 -2.45 -42.66
CA VAL A 206 -31.42 -2.97 -41.54
C VAL A 206 -31.19 -1.86 -40.51
N VAL A 207 -31.36 -2.19 -39.23
CA VAL A 207 -31.01 -1.35 -38.08
C VAL A 207 -30.17 -2.17 -37.11
N ILE A 208 -29.08 -1.60 -36.62
CA ILE A 208 -28.23 -2.21 -35.60
C ILE A 208 -28.55 -1.53 -34.28
N VAL A 209 -28.90 -2.33 -33.27
CA VAL A 209 -29.15 -1.88 -31.90
C VAL A 209 -27.99 -2.34 -31.05
N THR A 210 -27.44 -1.43 -30.25
CA THR A 210 -26.26 -1.68 -29.42
C THR A 210 -26.65 -1.53 -27.96
N CYS A 211 -26.10 -2.36 -27.08
CA CYS A 211 -26.20 -2.13 -25.64
C CYS A 211 -25.17 -1.06 -25.22
N GLU A 212 -25.61 0.13 -24.83
CA GLU A 212 -24.77 1.22 -24.34
C GLU A 212 -25.29 1.73 -22.98
N GLU A 213 -24.39 2.01 -22.05
CA GLU A 213 -24.72 2.54 -20.71
C GLU A 213 -25.78 1.73 -19.92
N GLY A 214 -25.91 0.43 -20.20
CA GLY A 214 -26.89 -0.45 -19.55
C GLY A 214 -28.28 -0.44 -20.19
N ASN A 215 -28.46 0.23 -21.34
CA ASN A 215 -29.68 0.22 -22.14
C ASN A 215 -29.39 -0.11 -23.60
N TRP A 216 -30.38 -0.68 -24.30
CA TRP A 216 -30.31 -0.78 -25.75
C TRP A 216 -30.49 0.62 -26.36
N THR A 217 -29.71 0.97 -27.39
CA THR A 217 -29.78 2.28 -28.07
C THR A 217 -31.12 2.56 -28.74
N MET A 218 -32.06 1.62 -28.67
CA MET A 218 -33.39 1.72 -29.25
C MET A 218 -34.44 1.20 -28.26
N ASP A 219 -35.39 2.07 -27.90
CA ASP A 219 -36.48 1.74 -26.98
C ASP A 219 -37.62 0.97 -27.67
N GLU A 220 -37.87 1.23 -28.97
CA GLU A 220 -38.91 0.57 -29.77
C GLU A 220 -38.45 0.29 -31.21
N ILE A 221 -38.82 -0.87 -31.76
CA ILE A 221 -38.40 -1.28 -33.12
C ILE A 221 -39.20 -0.54 -34.19
N PRO A 222 -38.52 0.07 -35.18
CA PRO A 222 -39.20 0.76 -36.26
C PRO A 222 -40.10 -0.18 -37.07
N VAL A 223 -41.24 0.36 -37.51
CA VAL A 223 -42.26 -0.39 -38.23
C VAL A 223 -41.85 -0.60 -39.69
N CYS A 224 -42.02 -1.83 -40.18
CA CYS A 224 -41.89 -2.21 -41.59
C CYS A 224 -43.04 -1.62 -42.44
N ILE A 225 -42.70 -1.19 -43.66
CA ILE A 225 -43.62 -0.76 -44.71
C ILE A 225 -43.47 -1.63 -45.96
#